data_AF-A0A418W248-F1
#
_entry.id   AF-A0A418W248-F1
#
_cell.length_a   1.000
_cell.length_b   1.000
_cell.length_c   1.000
_cell.angle_alpha   90.00
_cell.angle_beta   90.00
_cell.angle_gamma   90.00
#
_symmetry.space_group_name_H-M   'P 1'
#
loop_
_entity.id
_entity.type
_entity.pdbx_description
1 polymer ?
#
loop_
_entity_poly.entity_id
_entity_poly.type
_entity_poly.pdbx_seq_one_letter_code
_entity_poly.pdbx_strand_id
1 'polypeptide(L)'
;MILFPITTRRVRAAALVLGALGSLMTGATAAQAADACADGIVVLKEQIAGLEAGVKAAPTSISPKEIAQLRALLFSALRLGLPTDVPACLEVLGQADRLRQVIAKPQVIDAVQLAKAELRGEDGTVVGSITDLVIDPQAGRVAYAVVTLGGGFLGVGDSQAPVPWALIKPGPDGAYSLPLSKERLSGAPRFSGSQRPDMGDRQWALAIHTYYGVPPYWLQDASAMAALCPAPDAVTSAGGGVKETVAPAADH
;
A
#
# COMPACT_ATOMS: atom_id res chain seq x y z
N MET A 1 -56.31 25.58 -54.94
CA MET A 1 -55.04 25.86 -55.64
C MET A 1 -54.01 26.06 -54.55
N ILE A 2 -53.05 25.19 -54.32
CA ILE A 2 -51.98 24.78 -55.23
C ILE A 2 -51.68 23.28 -55.04
N LEU A 3 -51.68 22.58 -56.17
CA LEU A 3 -51.21 21.22 -56.43
C LEU A 3 -49.67 21.24 -56.50
N PHE A 4 -48.94 20.19 -56.07
CA PHE A 4 -47.66 19.68 -56.64
C PHE A 4 -47.02 18.59 -55.73
N PRO A 5 -46.16 17.69 -56.25
CA PRO A 5 -46.55 16.29 -56.45
C PRO A 5 -45.77 15.26 -55.64
N ILE A 6 -46.35 14.06 -55.65
CA ILE A 6 -45.81 12.77 -55.21
C ILE A 6 -44.44 12.51 -55.86
N THR A 7 -43.40 12.32 -55.05
CA THR A 7 -42.16 11.66 -55.47
C THR A 7 -41.97 10.37 -54.69
N THR A 8 -42.14 9.27 -55.41
CA THR A 8 -41.95 7.89 -54.98
C THR A 8 -40.46 7.58 -54.81
N ARG A 9 -39.94 7.69 -53.58
CA ARG A 9 -38.65 7.04 -53.26
C ARG A 9 -38.89 5.56 -52.98
N ARG A 10 -38.50 4.74 -53.97
CA ARG A 10 -38.35 3.30 -53.84
C ARG A 10 -37.31 3.01 -52.76
N VAL A 11 -37.74 2.68 -51.54
CA VAL A 11 -36.85 2.08 -50.53
C VAL A 11 -36.60 0.65 -50.97
N ARG A 12 -35.39 0.39 -51.48
CA ARG A 12 -34.93 -0.96 -51.78
C ARG A 12 -34.85 -1.74 -50.46
N ALA A 13 -35.54 -2.88 -50.44
CA ALA A 13 -35.46 -3.87 -49.38
C ALA A 13 -33.99 -4.26 -49.12
N ALA A 14 -33.50 -3.95 -47.92
CA ALA A 14 -32.29 -4.58 -47.39
C ALA A 14 -32.71 -5.94 -46.84
N ALA A 15 -32.49 -6.98 -47.64
CA ALA A 15 -32.66 -8.36 -47.21
C ALA A 15 -31.65 -8.66 -46.10
N LEU A 16 -32.17 -8.99 -44.92
CA LEU A 16 -31.48 -9.60 -43.80
C LEU A 16 -30.73 -10.85 -44.28
N VAL A 17 -29.40 -10.81 -44.25
CA VAL A 17 -28.58 -12.03 -44.19
C VAL A 17 -28.38 -12.34 -42.70
N LEU A 18 -29.33 -13.10 -42.14
CA LEU A 18 -29.06 -13.92 -40.96
C LEU A 18 -28.14 -15.06 -41.40
N GLY A 19 -26.83 -14.87 -41.23
CA GLY A 19 -25.82 -15.92 -41.25
C GLY A 19 -25.51 -16.32 -39.81
N ALA A 20 -25.73 -17.59 -39.51
CA ALA A 20 -25.77 -18.18 -38.19
C ALA A 20 -24.40 -18.35 -37.51
N LEU A 21 -24.41 -18.19 -36.18
CA LEU A 21 -23.80 -19.05 -35.16
C LEU A 21 -22.34 -19.49 -35.31
N GLY A 22 -21.51 -18.92 -34.43
CA GLY A 22 -20.18 -19.43 -34.11
C GLY A 22 -19.46 -18.58 -33.08
N SER A 23 -20.06 -18.34 -31.92
CA SER A 23 -19.34 -17.84 -30.74
C SER A 23 -18.30 -18.88 -30.31
N LEU A 24 -17.15 -18.89 -30.97
CA LEU A 24 -15.92 -19.48 -30.46
C LEU A 24 -15.39 -18.55 -29.37
N MET A 25 -16.02 -18.62 -28.19
CA MET A 25 -15.34 -18.31 -26.94
C MET A 25 -14.32 -19.44 -26.72
N THR A 26 -13.23 -19.41 -27.47
CA THR A 26 -12.10 -20.32 -27.32
C THR A 26 -11.51 -20.13 -25.94
N GLY A 27 -11.75 -21.09 -25.05
CA GLY A 27 -10.80 -21.36 -23.99
C GLY A 27 -9.44 -21.62 -24.63
N ALA A 28 -8.38 -21.00 -24.11
CA ALA A 28 -7.02 -21.23 -24.59
C ALA A 28 -6.72 -22.74 -24.58
N THR A 29 -6.13 -23.24 -25.66
CA THR A 29 -5.71 -24.65 -25.71
C THR A 29 -4.58 -24.90 -24.71
N ALA A 30 -4.41 -26.14 -24.25
CA ALA A 30 -3.30 -26.49 -23.35
C ALA A 30 -1.92 -26.12 -23.93
N ALA A 31 -1.77 -26.19 -25.27
CA ALA A 31 -0.58 -25.73 -25.97
C ALA A 31 -0.40 -24.20 -25.89
N GLN A 32 -1.47 -23.42 -26.07
CA GLN A 32 -1.40 -21.96 -25.92
C GLN A 32 -1.08 -21.54 -24.48
N ALA A 33 -1.61 -22.26 -23.48
CA ALA A 33 -1.30 -21.99 -22.07
C ALA A 33 0.16 -22.33 -21.74
N ALA A 34 0.68 -23.41 -22.33
CA ALA A 34 2.07 -23.81 -22.23
C ALA A 34 3.02 -22.74 -22.80
N ASP A 35 2.74 -22.29 -24.02
CA ASP A 35 3.51 -21.23 -24.68
C ASP A 35 3.48 -19.94 -23.85
N ALA A 36 2.31 -19.57 -23.29
CA ALA A 36 2.18 -18.40 -22.41
C ALA A 36 3.02 -18.49 -21.13
N CYS A 37 3.13 -19.68 -20.51
CA CYS A 37 4.02 -19.90 -19.36
C CYS A 37 5.50 -19.77 -19.77
N ALA A 38 5.89 -20.39 -20.89
CA ALA A 38 7.27 -20.34 -21.39
C ALA A 38 7.70 -18.89 -21.74
N ASP A 39 6.86 -18.17 -22.47
CA ASP A 39 7.07 -16.76 -22.83
C ASP A 39 7.12 -15.87 -21.58
N GLY A 40 6.21 -16.09 -20.63
CA GLY A 40 6.17 -15.33 -19.37
C GLY A 40 7.44 -15.49 -18.53
N ILE A 41 8.04 -16.68 -18.51
CA ILE A 41 9.34 -16.92 -17.85
C ILE A 41 10.46 -16.12 -18.52
N VAL A 42 10.50 -16.05 -19.85
CA VAL A 42 11.51 -15.26 -20.59
C VAL A 42 11.37 -13.78 -20.27
N VAL A 43 10.15 -13.26 -20.35
CA VAL A 43 9.83 -11.86 -20.04
C VAL A 43 10.20 -11.51 -18.59
N LEU A 44 9.88 -12.38 -17.62
CA LEU A 44 10.22 -12.15 -16.21
C LEU A 44 11.74 -12.11 -15.98
N LYS A 45 12.52 -12.95 -16.69
CA LYS A 45 14.00 -12.91 -16.63
C LYS A 45 14.55 -11.58 -17.11
N GLU A 46 14.10 -11.09 -18.25
CA GLU A 46 14.52 -9.81 -18.81
C GLU A 46 14.19 -8.66 -17.86
N GLN A 47 13.02 -8.70 -17.23
CA GLN A 47 12.58 -7.69 -16.26
C GLN A 47 13.44 -7.68 -15.01
N ILE A 48 13.75 -8.86 -14.44
CA ILE A 48 14.64 -8.97 -13.29
C ILE A 48 16.04 -8.43 -13.64
N ALA A 49 16.57 -8.76 -14.82
CA ALA A 49 17.85 -8.23 -15.27
C ALA A 49 17.83 -6.70 -15.43
N GLY A 50 16.74 -6.13 -15.95
CA GLY A 50 16.54 -4.68 -16.04
C GLY A 50 16.49 -4.01 -14.66
N LEU A 51 15.78 -4.60 -13.69
CA LEU A 51 15.73 -4.11 -12.31
C LEU A 51 17.10 -4.15 -11.64
N GLU A 52 17.85 -5.24 -11.82
CA GLU A 52 19.21 -5.40 -11.28
C GLU A 52 20.20 -4.39 -11.89
N ALA A 53 20.11 -4.16 -13.20
CA ALA A 53 20.88 -3.11 -13.87
C ALA A 53 20.50 -1.72 -13.36
N GLY A 54 19.21 -1.49 -13.10
CA GLY A 54 18.69 -0.28 -12.46
C GLY A 54 19.27 -0.05 -11.06
N VAL A 55 19.33 -1.09 -10.22
CA VAL A 55 19.98 -1.01 -8.89
C VAL A 55 21.46 -0.73 -8.99
N LYS A 56 22.16 -1.35 -9.96
CA LYS A 56 23.57 -1.05 -10.20
C LYS A 56 23.80 0.41 -10.60
N ALA A 57 22.87 1.00 -11.33
CA ALA A 57 22.91 2.41 -11.74
C ALA A 57 22.47 3.38 -10.64
N ALA A 58 21.48 3.01 -9.82
CA ALA A 58 20.88 3.84 -8.77
C ALA A 58 20.45 2.98 -7.55
N PRO A 59 21.38 2.69 -6.62
CA PRO A 59 21.18 1.67 -5.58
C PRO A 59 20.10 1.99 -4.53
N THR A 60 19.59 3.22 -4.49
CA THR A 60 18.56 3.67 -3.53
C THR A 60 17.12 3.52 -4.04
N SER A 61 16.91 3.10 -5.29
CA SER A 61 15.59 3.14 -5.93
C SER A 61 14.77 1.85 -5.82
N ILE A 62 15.39 0.70 -5.50
CA ILE A 62 14.72 -0.60 -5.41
C ILE A 62 15.28 -1.39 -4.22
N SER A 63 14.42 -1.99 -3.39
CA SER A 63 14.86 -2.76 -2.23
C SER A 63 15.49 -4.10 -2.65
N PRO A 64 16.66 -4.50 -2.11
CA PRO A 64 17.24 -5.82 -2.36
C PRO A 64 16.28 -6.98 -2.05
N LYS A 65 15.34 -6.76 -1.12
CA LYS A 65 14.31 -7.74 -0.74
C LYS A 65 13.30 -7.97 -1.88
N GLU A 66 12.91 -6.93 -2.60
CA GLU A 66 11.94 -7.03 -3.71
C GLU A 66 12.52 -7.81 -4.89
N ILE A 67 13.79 -7.58 -5.21
CA ILE A 67 14.52 -8.35 -6.23
C ILE A 67 14.66 -9.82 -5.80
N ALA A 68 14.97 -10.08 -4.52
CA ALA A 68 15.03 -11.44 -4.00
C ALA A 68 13.66 -12.16 -4.09
N GLN A 69 12.56 -11.45 -3.83
CA GLN A 69 11.20 -11.97 -3.99
C GLN A 69 10.87 -12.29 -5.45
N LEU A 70 11.18 -11.39 -6.40
CA LEU A 70 10.97 -11.65 -7.83
C LEU A 70 11.80 -12.85 -8.33
N ARG A 71 13.05 -12.98 -7.87
CA ARG A 71 13.88 -14.16 -8.17
C ARG A 71 13.26 -15.43 -7.62
N ALA A 72 12.75 -15.41 -6.39
CA ALA A 72 12.06 -16.56 -5.80
C ALA A 72 10.85 -16.98 -6.63
N LEU A 73 10.03 -16.02 -7.10
CA LEU A 73 8.89 -16.27 -7.98
C LEU A 73 9.32 -16.84 -9.33
N LEU A 74 10.39 -16.30 -9.94
CA LEU A 74 10.97 -16.86 -11.16
C LEU A 74 11.46 -18.31 -10.96
N PHE A 75 12.13 -18.61 -9.85
CA PHE A 75 12.57 -19.96 -9.53
C PHE A 75 11.40 -20.93 -9.34
N SER A 76 10.31 -20.49 -8.70
CA SER A 76 9.10 -21.31 -8.62
C SER A 76 8.48 -21.55 -10.00
N ALA A 77 8.38 -20.53 -10.86
CA ALA A 77 7.85 -20.68 -12.21
C ALA A 77 8.71 -21.64 -13.06
N LEU A 78 10.04 -21.55 -12.96
CA LEU A 78 10.97 -22.47 -13.64
C LEU A 78 10.82 -23.93 -13.18
N ARG A 79 10.55 -24.15 -11.88
CA ARG A 79 10.30 -25.51 -11.35
C ARG A 79 8.97 -26.09 -11.78
N LEU A 80 7.94 -25.24 -11.90
CA LEU A 80 6.61 -25.60 -12.42
C LEU A 80 6.58 -25.70 -13.96
N GLY A 81 7.70 -25.34 -14.61
CA GLY A 81 7.87 -25.35 -16.05
C GLY A 81 7.45 -26.68 -16.69
N LEU A 82 7.14 -26.58 -17.98
CA LEU A 82 6.47 -27.62 -18.74
C LEU A 82 7.14 -29.01 -18.68
N PRO A 83 6.34 -30.09 -18.70
CA PRO A 83 4.87 -30.12 -18.89
C PRO A 83 4.04 -30.26 -17.60
N THR A 84 4.61 -29.99 -16.43
CA THR A 84 4.07 -30.51 -15.16
C THR A 84 2.82 -29.79 -14.63
N ASP A 85 2.82 -28.45 -14.55
CA ASP A 85 1.67 -27.69 -14.03
C ASP A 85 1.60 -26.27 -14.62
N VAL A 86 1.09 -26.21 -15.85
CA VAL A 86 0.89 -24.93 -16.57
C VAL A 86 -0.02 -23.96 -15.80
N PRO A 87 -1.16 -24.38 -15.21
CA PRO A 87 -1.98 -23.50 -14.39
C PRO A 87 -1.22 -22.87 -13.21
N ALA A 88 -0.45 -23.66 -12.45
CA ALA A 88 0.33 -23.13 -11.34
C ALA A 88 1.46 -22.18 -11.82
N CYS A 89 2.10 -22.47 -12.95
CA CYS A 89 3.07 -21.56 -13.56
C CYS A 89 2.45 -20.19 -13.86
N LEU A 90 1.26 -20.17 -14.47
CA LEU A 90 0.55 -18.93 -14.80
C LEU A 90 0.14 -18.15 -13.54
N GLU A 91 -0.23 -18.82 -12.46
CA GLU A 91 -0.53 -18.14 -11.19
C GLU A 91 0.72 -17.45 -10.61
N VAL A 92 1.85 -18.15 -10.56
CA VAL A 92 3.13 -17.61 -10.06
C VAL A 92 3.59 -16.43 -10.93
N LEU A 93 3.48 -16.53 -12.25
CA LEU A 93 3.79 -15.42 -13.16
C LEU A 93 2.86 -14.23 -12.91
N GLY A 94 1.58 -14.47 -12.67
CA GLY A 94 0.63 -13.43 -12.29
C GLY A 94 0.97 -12.76 -10.94
N GLN A 95 1.49 -13.51 -9.97
CA GLN A 95 2.00 -12.95 -8.71
C GLN A 95 3.25 -12.08 -8.96
N ALA A 96 4.17 -12.54 -9.81
CA ALA A 96 5.38 -11.78 -10.18
C ALA A 96 5.04 -10.47 -10.90
N ASP A 97 4.07 -10.50 -11.81
CA ASP A 97 3.61 -9.30 -12.51
C ASP A 97 2.97 -8.27 -11.57
N ARG A 98 2.16 -8.73 -10.60
CA ARG A 98 1.59 -7.82 -9.58
C ARG A 98 2.70 -7.16 -8.75
N LEU A 99 3.67 -7.94 -8.27
CA LEU A 99 4.80 -7.40 -7.51
C LEU A 99 5.60 -6.38 -8.34
N ARG A 100 5.88 -6.69 -9.60
CA ARG A 100 6.56 -5.78 -10.52
C ARG A 100 5.78 -4.49 -10.76
N GLN A 101 4.47 -4.58 -10.94
CA GLN A 101 3.63 -3.39 -11.14
C GLN A 101 3.69 -2.46 -9.93
N VAL A 102 3.70 -3.01 -8.72
CA VAL A 102 3.87 -2.22 -7.47
C VAL A 102 5.24 -1.55 -7.42
N ILE A 103 6.31 -2.24 -7.83
CA ILE A 103 7.68 -1.69 -7.89
C ILE A 103 7.78 -0.59 -8.96
N ALA A 104 7.22 -0.83 -10.15
CA ALA A 104 7.33 0.08 -11.30
C ALA A 104 6.43 1.31 -11.19
N LYS A 105 5.33 1.22 -10.43
CA LYS A 105 4.37 2.30 -10.23
C LYS A 105 4.13 2.46 -8.73
N PRO A 106 4.87 3.36 -8.05
CA PRO A 106 4.59 3.64 -6.66
C PRO A 106 3.12 4.08 -6.53
N GLN A 107 2.43 3.47 -5.57
CA GLN A 107 1.03 3.76 -5.28
C GLN A 107 0.97 5.10 -4.54
N VAL A 108 0.88 6.19 -5.31
CA VAL A 108 0.73 7.55 -4.80
C VAL A 108 -0.70 8.03 -5.05
N ILE A 109 -1.24 8.76 -4.08
CA ILE A 109 -2.54 9.41 -4.17
C ILE A 109 -2.37 10.88 -3.84
N ASP A 110 -3.05 11.75 -4.59
CA ASP A 110 -3.05 13.17 -4.30
C ASP A 110 -3.66 13.44 -2.92
N ALA A 111 -3.03 14.29 -2.12
CA ALA A 111 -3.55 14.63 -0.78
C ALA A 111 -4.99 15.16 -0.83
N VAL A 112 -5.33 15.91 -1.88
CA VAL A 112 -6.69 16.43 -2.12
C VAL A 112 -7.69 15.31 -2.43
N GLN A 113 -7.25 14.27 -3.14
CA GLN A 113 -8.08 13.11 -3.43
C GLN A 113 -8.27 12.27 -2.16
N LEU A 114 -7.22 12.11 -1.37
CA LEU A 114 -7.25 11.40 -0.10
C LEU A 114 -8.14 12.09 0.94
N ALA A 115 -8.15 13.43 0.99
CA ALA A 115 -8.99 14.26 1.88
C ALA A 115 -10.50 14.21 1.57
N LYS A 116 -10.95 13.24 0.79
CA LYS A 116 -12.37 12.93 0.53
C LYS A 116 -12.65 11.43 0.56
N ALA A 117 -11.65 10.63 0.91
CA ALA A 117 -11.78 9.19 0.87
C ALA A 117 -12.67 8.69 2.01
N GLU A 118 -13.56 7.75 1.68
CA GLU A 118 -14.43 7.10 2.66
C GLU A 118 -13.63 6.22 3.60
N LEU A 119 -13.99 6.25 4.88
CA LEU A 119 -13.48 5.34 5.90
C LEU A 119 -14.53 4.30 6.25
N ARG A 120 -14.14 3.04 6.21
CA ARG A 120 -14.96 1.89 6.56
C ARG A 120 -14.45 1.22 7.82
N GLY A 121 -15.36 0.84 8.70
CA GLY A 121 -15.08 0.03 9.88
C GLY A 121 -14.71 -1.41 9.52
N GLU A 122 -14.42 -2.20 10.55
CA GLU A 122 -14.11 -3.64 10.40
C GLU A 122 -15.27 -4.45 9.81
N ASP A 123 -16.51 -4.04 10.09
CA ASP A 123 -17.75 -4.64 9.56
C ASP A 123 -18.10 -4.16 8.14
N GLY A 124 -17.23 -3.35 7.51
CA GLY A 124 -17.43 -2.79 6.18
C GLY A 124 -18.41 -1.60 6.14
N THR A 125 -18.97 -1.19 7.27
CA THR A 125 -19.85 -0.01 7.34
C THR A 125 -19.06 1.28 7.18
N VAL A 126 -19.66 2.30 6.59
CA VAL A 126 -19.04 3.63 6.48
C VAL A 126 -19.08 4.31 7.84
N VAL A 127 -17.90 4.62 8.39
CA VAL A 127 -17.75 5.29 9.70
C VAL A 127 -17.46 6.78 9.57
N GLY A 128 -17.07 7.23 8.38
CA GLY A 128 -16.75 8.63 8.13
C GLY A 128 -15.94 8.85 6.85
N SER A 129 -15.24 9.98 6.80
CA SER A 129 -14.33 10.33 5.72
C SER A 129 -13.08 11.03 6.24
N ILE A 130 -11.98 10.90 5.52
CA ILE A 130 -10.77 11.69 5.76
C ILE A 130 -11.04 13.10 5.24
N THR A 131 -10.69 14.13 6.02
CA THR A 131 -10.85 15.54 5.65
C THR A 131 -9.55 16.32 5.57
N ASP A 132 -8.50 15.88 6.28
CA ASP A 132 -7.21 16.56 6.28
C ASP A 132 -6.08 15.58 6.65
N LEU A 133 -4.85 15.93 6.31
CA LEU A 133 -3.66 15.18 6.67
C LEU A 133 -2.68 16.08 7.43
N VAL A 134 -2.16 15.55 8.53
CA VAL A 134 -1.14 16.22 9.34
C VAL A 134 0.19 15.55 9.04
N ILE A 135 1.14 16.34 8.56
CA ILE A 135 2.46 15.87 8.14
C ILE A 135 3.49 16.39 9.13
N ASP A 136 4.37 15.50 9.60
CA ASP A 136 5.62 15.91 10.24
C ASP A 136 6.64 16.24 9.14
N PRO A 137 7.00 17.52 8.95
CA PRO A 137 7.93 17.92 7.90
C PRO A 137 9.37 17.48 8.19
N GLN A 138 9.75 17.22 9.45
CA GLN A 138 11.09 16.77 9.81
C GLN A 138 11.26 15.28 9.51
N ALA A 139 10.24 14.48 9.82
CA ALA A 139 10.25 13.05 9.52
C ALA A 139 9.84 12.73 8.07
N GLY A 140 9.17 13.66 7.37
CA GLY A 140 8.61 13.41 6.04
C GLY A 140 7.48 12.37 6.04
N ARG A 141 6.72 12.28 7.15
CA ARG A 141 5.69 11.26 7.37
C ARG A 141 4.34 11.89 7.67
N VAL A 142 3.27 11.20 7.26
CA VAL A 142 1.91 11.53 7.72
C VAL A 142 1.78 11.05 9.16
N ALA A 143 1.59 12.00 10.08
CA ALA A 143 1.38 11.73 11.50
C ALA A 143 -0.07 11.27 11.74
N TYR A 144 -1.03 12.06 11.24
CA TYR A 144 -2.45 11.86 11.49
C TYR A 144 -3.27 12.10 10.22
N ALA A 145 -4.36 11.35 10.06
CA ALA A 145 -5.49 11.80 9.27
C ALA A 145 -6.50 12.45 10.21
N VAL A 146 -7.00 13.62 9.84
CA VAL A 146 -8.17 14.20 10.49
C VAL A 146 -9.39 13.63 9.79
N VAL A 147 -10.25 12.98 10.57
CA VAL A 147 -11.42 12.28 10.03
C VAL A 147 -12.69 12.91 10.58
N THR A 148 -13.68 13.10 9.72
CA THR A 148 -15.03 13.40 10.16
C THR A 148 -15.76 12.09 10.31
N LEU A 149 -16.13 11.76 11.55
CA LEU A 149 -16.89 10.55 11.84
C LEU A 149 -18.38 10.88 11.64
N GLY A 150 -19.04 10.17 10.72
CA GLY A 150 -20.41 10.48 10.28
C GLY A 150 -21.13 9.25 9.74
N GLY A 151 -22.42 9.39 9.39
CA GLY A 151 -23.21 8.30 8.79
C GLY A 151 -23.78 7.30 9.80
N GLY A 152 -24.74 7.72 10.62
CA GLY A 152 -25.52 6.80 11.47
C GLY A 152 -24.83 6.31 12.75
N PHE A 153 -23.55 6.62 12.96
CA PHE A 153 -22.82 6.22 14.16
C PHE A 153 -22.96 7.21 15.33
N LEU A 154 -22.97 8.53 15.10
CA LEU A 154 -22.74 9.52 16.18
C LEU A 154 -23.49 10.86 16.04
N GLY A 155 -24.61 10.90 15.29
CA GLY A 155 -25.44 12.11 15.16
C GLY A 155 -24.85 13.18 14.24
N VAL A 156 -25.60 14.27 14.05
CA VAL A 156 -25.22 15.41 13.18
C VAL A 156 -24.30 16.34 13.96
N GLY A 157 -23.04 16.42 13.58
CA GLY A 157 -22.09 17.40 14.11
C GLY A 157 -20.74 17.34 13.43
N ASP A 158 -20.10 18.49 13.22
CA ASP A 158 -18.79 18.66 12.60
C ASP A 158 -17.63 18.24 13.53
N SER A 159 -17.79 17.10 14.21
CA SER A 159 -16.78 16.57 15.11
C SER A 159 -15.72 15.81 14.33
N GLN A 160 -14.48 16.27 14.46
CA GLN A 160 -13.32 15.68 13.83
C GLN A 160 -12.51 14.91 14.87
N ALA A 161 -11.92 13.80 14.46
CA ALA A 161 -11.01 13.01 15.27
C ALA A 161 -9.65 12.92 14.58
N PRO A 162 -8.53 13.10 15.30
CA PRO A 162 -7.22 12.75 14.79
C PRO A 162 -7.08 11.22 14.88
N VAL A 163 -6.73 10.58 13.77
CA VAL A 163 -6.47 9.15 13.69
C VAL A 163 -5.03 8.96 13.25
N PRO A 164 -4.18 8.26 14.03
CA PRO A 164 -2.84 7.90 13.61
C PRO A 164 -2.84 7.22 12.24
N TRP A 165 -2.01 7.69 11.32
CA TRP A 165 -1.98 7.18 9.93
C TRP A 165 -1.75 5.66 9.87
N ALA A 166 -0.98 5.11 10.82
CA ALA A 166 -0.69 3.67 10.92
C ALA A 166 -1.93 2.77 11.07
N LEU A 167 -3.09 3.32 11.46
CA LEU A 167 -4.35 2.57 11.60
C LEU A 167 -5.15 2.50 10.31
N ILE A 168 -4.89 3.41 9.37
CA ILE A 168 -5.65 3.55 8.14
C ILE A 168 -4.99 2.70 7.06
N LYS A 169 -5.76 1.80 6.43
CA LYS A 169 -5.25 0.91 5.38
C LYS A 169 -6.05 1.07 4.10
N PRO A 170 -5.42 1.02 2.92
CA PRO A 170 -6.15 1.02 1.65
C PRO A 170 -7.05 -0.22 1.57
N GLY A 171 -8.30 -0.01 1.18
CA GLY A 171 -9.27 -1.06 0.88
C GLY A 171 -9.35 -1.36 -0.63
N PRO A 172 -10.12 -2.40 -1.02
CA PRO A 172 -10.19 -2.88 -2.40
C PRO A 172 -10.85 -1.90 -3.39
N ASP A 173 -11.71 -1.01 -2.92
CA ASP A 173 -12.58 -0.16 -3.77
C ASP A 173 -12.19 1.33 -3.72
N GLY A 174 -10.96 1.66 -3.36
CA GLY A 174 -10.51 3.05 -3.15
C GLY A 174 -11.03 3.68 -1.84
N ALA A 175 -11.89 2.99 -1.10
CA ALA A 175 -12.18 3.28 0.29
C ALA A 175 -11.00 2.88 1.18
N TYR A 176 -10.90 3.50 2.35
CA TYR A 176 -9.90 3.17 3.37
C TYR A 176 -10.58 2.44 4.53
N SER A 177 -9.88 1.49 5.11
CA SER A 177 -10.33 0.75 6.28
C SER A 177 -9.72 1.34 7.55
N LEU A 178 -10.55 1.43 8.59
CA LEU A 178 -10.19 1.80 9.94
C LEU A 178 -10.74 0.71 10.87
N PRO A 179 -9.94 -0.33 11.17
CA PRO A 179 -10.39 -1.50 11.93
C PRO A 179 -10.45 -1.18 13.44
N LEU A 180 -11.39 -0.32 13.82
CA LEU A 180 -11.67 0.04 15.21
C LEU A 180 -13.13 -0.29 15.54
N SER A 181 -13.36 -0.78 16.76
CA SER A 181 -14.73 -1.04 17.23
C SER A 181 -15.53 0.25 17.33
N LYS A 182 -16.86 0.13 17.26
CA LYS A 182 -17.77 1.27 17.40
C LYS A 182 -17.54 2.03 18.71
N GLU A 183 -17.27 1.30 19.79
CA GLU A 183 -17.00 1.87 21.12
C GLU A 183 -15.72 2.70 21.11
N ARG A 184 -14.66 2.20 20.45
CA ARG A 184 -13.39 2.93 20.28
C ARG A 184 -13.54 4.17 19.41
N LEU A 185 -14.37 4.14 18.37
CA LEU A 185 -14.67 5.32 17.56
C LEU A 185 -15.55 6.33 18.29
N SER A 186 -16.43 5.86 19.17
CA SER A 186 -17.31 6.72 19.99
C SER A 186 -16.53 7.46 21.08
N GLY A 187 -15.59 6.77 21.74
CA GLY A 187 -14.72 7.35 22.77
C GLY A 187 -13.50 8.11 22.22
N ALA A 188 -13.33 8.19 20.90
CA ALA A 188 -12.16 8.82 20.28
C ALA A 188 -12.02 10.28 20.71
N PRO A 189 -10.81 10.79 20.97
CA PRO A 189 -10.58 12.22 21.17
C PRO A 189 -11.12 13.02 19.99
N ARG A 190 -11.95 14.03 20.26
CA ARG A 190 -12.60 14.85 19.22
C ARG A 190 -12.32 16.32 19.44
N PHE A 191 -12.40 17.07 18.35
CA PHE A 191 -12.44 18.52 18.34
C PHE A 191 -13.40 18.99 17.24
N SER A 192 -13.79 20.26 17.29
CA SER A 192 -14.66 20.87 16.29
C SER A 192 -14.00 22.12 15.71
N GLY A 193 -14.04 22.28 14.39
CA GLY A 193 -13.69 23.53 13.69
C GLY A 193 -12.48 24.26 14.26
N SER A 194 -12.72 25.38 14.93
CA SER A 194 -11.71 26.30 15.48
C SER A 194 -10.98 25.80 16.74
N GLN A 195 -11.43 24.72 17.37
CA GLN A 195 -10.80 24.14 18.58
C GLN A 195 -9.79 23.04 18.24
N ARG A 196 -9.17 23.11 17.06
CA ARG A 196 -8.15 22.15 16.65
C ARG A 196 -6.98 22.20 17.66
N PRO A 197 -6.62 21.06 18.27
CA PRO A 197 -5.51 21.02 19.21
C PRO A 197 -4.18 21.32 18.52
N ASP A 198 -3.16 21.69 19.29
CA ASP A 198 -1.79 21.76 18.78
C ASP A 198 -1.29 20.33 18.49
N MET A 199 -1.42 19.91 17.24
CA MET A 199 -1.04 18.58 16.80
C MET A 199 0.49 18.39 16.69
N GLY A 200 1.26 19.47 16.87
CA GLY A 200 2.71 19.44 16.99
C GLY A 200 3.19 19.20 18.43
N ASP A 201 2.31 19.33 19.44
CA ASP A 201 2.65 19.04 20.82
C ASP A 201 2.84 17.53 21.02
N ARG A 202 4.05 17.16 21.45
CA ARG A 202 4.45 15.77 21.69
C ARG A 202 3.67 15.12 22.83
N GLN A 203 3.25 15.87 23.85
CA GLN A 203 2.45 15.33 24.95
C GLN A 203 1.03 15.00 24.50
N TRP A 204 0.41 15.93 23.76
CA TRP A 204 -0.87 15.68 23.11
C TRP A 204 -0.79 14.47 22.16
N ALA A 205 0.23 14.44 21.31
CA ALA A 205 0.46 13.35 20.37
C ALA A 205 0.61 12.00 21.08
N LEU A 206 1.36 11.94 22.19
CA LEU A 206 1.50 10.73 23.01
C LEU A 206 0.16 10.27 23.58
N ALA A 207 -0.70 11.18 24.04
CA ALA A 207 -2.04 10.85 24.54
C ALA A 207 -2.92 10.26 23.43
N ILE A 208 -2.88 10.83 22.22
CA ILE A 208 -3.60 10.28 21.04
C ILE A 208 -3.10 8.87 20.72
N HIS A 209 -1.78 8.67 20.61
CA HIS A 209 -1.20 7.36 20.33
C HIS A 209 -1.52 6.33 21.40
N THR A 210 -1.51 6.73 22.67
CA THR A 210 -1.88 5.88 23.82
C THR A 210 -3.34 5.48 23.74
N TYR A 211 -4.25 6.41 23.43
CA TYR A 211 -5.68 6.11 23.27
C TYR A 211 -5.91 5.01 22.24
N TYR A 212 -5.32 5.16 21.05
CA TYR A 212 -5.47 4.19 19.97
C TYR A 212 -4.61 2.92 20.13
N GLY A 213 -3.69 2.89 21.10
CA GLY A 213 -2.82 1.75 21.35
C GLY A 213 -1.81 1.50 20.23
N VAL A 214 -1.40 2.55 19.51
CA VAL A 214 -0.42 2.45 18.43
C VAL A 214 0.85 3.23 18.76
N PRO A 215 2.05 2.68 18.52
CA PRO A 215 3.29 3.40 18.75
C PRO A 215 3.31 4.73 17.97
N PRO A 216 3.86 5.79 18.58
CA PRO A 216 4.15 7.03 17.87
C PRO A 216 4.95 6.81 16.59
N TYR A 217 4.60 7.53 15.53
CA TYR A 217 5.24 7.38 14.22
C TYR A 217 6.76 7.65 14.28
N TRP A 218 7.20 8.58 15.14
CA TRP A 218 8.61 8.91 15.36
C TRP A 218 9.42 7.81 16.07
N LEU A 219 8.77 6.78 16.62
CA LEU A 219 9.48 5.61 17.20
C LEU A 219 9.66 4.48 16.18
N GLN A 220 8.92 4.49 15.07
CA GLN A 220 9.04 3.46 14.03
C GLN A 220 10.40 3.56 13.32
N ASP A 221 10.94 4.77 13.22
CA ASP A 221 12.27 5.04 12.68
C ASP A 221 13.38 4.49 13.58
N ALA A 222 13.24 4.53 14.91
CA ALA A 222 14.24 3.97 15.81
C ALA A 222 14.38 2.45 15.63
N SER A 223 13.26 1.73 15.46
CA SER A 223 13.29 0.29 15.16
C SER A 223 13.79 -0.02 13.75
N ALA A 224 13.44 0.79 12.75
CA ALA A 224 13.90 0.61 11.38
C ALA A 224 15.40 0.92 11.25
N MET A 225 15.89 2.00 11.88
CA MET A 225 17.31 2.34 11.91
C MET A 225 18.11 1.36 12.75
N ALA A 226 17.59 0.85 13.87
CA ALA A 226 18.22 -0.23 14.63
C ALA A 226 18.27 -1.57 13.88
N ALA A 227 17.34 -1.82 12.95
CA ALA A 227 17.38 -3.00 12.09
C ALA A 227 18.31 -2.82 10.87
N LEU A 228 18.55 -1.58 10.44
CA LEU A 228 19.41 -1.24 9.30
C LEU A 228 20.88 -1.02 9.71
N CYS A 229 21.14 -0.68 10.96
CA CYS A 229 22.48 -0.71 11.55
C CYS A 229 22.66 -2.00 12.36
N PRO A 230 23.53 -2.95 11.97
CA PRO A 230 23.98 -3.94 12.93
C PRO A 230 24.56 -3.18 14.13
N ALA A 231 24.07 -3.46 15.33
CA ALA A 231 24.64 -2.91 16.55
C ALA A 231 26.17 -3.17 16.49
N PRO A 232 27.03 -2.16 16.71
CA PRO A 232 28.45 -2.42 16.83
C PRO A 232 28.59 -3.44 17.95
N ASP A 233 29.21 -4.58 17.62
CA ASP A 233 29.35 -5.73 18.49
C ASP A 233 29.62 -5.29 19.92
N ALA A 234 28.87 -5.89 20.84
CA ALA A 234 29.12 -5.81 22.26
C ALA A 234 30.62 -5.98 22.51
N VAL A 235 31.29 -4.87 22.84
CA VAL A 235 32.64 -4.91 23.39
C VAL A 235 32.49 -5.64 24.72
N THR A 236 32.80 -6.93 24.65
CA THR A 236 33.09 -7.79 25.77
C THR A 236 34.24 -7.14 26.52
N SER A 237 33.91 -6.41 27.59
CA SER A 237 34.88 -6.02 28.60
C SER A 237 35.27 -7.27 29.38
N ALA A 238 36.20 -8.04 28.80
CA ALA A 238 36.99 -9.03 29.52
C ALA A 238 38.20 -8.30 30.14
N GLY A 239 38.47 -8.62 31.40
CA GLY A 239 39.33 -7.87 32.31
C GLY A 239 40.78 -7.65 31.87
N GLY A 240 41.31 -6.51 32.31
CA GLY A 240 42.73 -6.21 32.39
C GLY A 240 42.99 -5.48 33.70
N GLY A 241 43.48 -6.20 34.71
CA GLY A 241 43.71 -5.67 36.05
C GLY A 241 44.76 -4.56 36.07
N VAL A 242 44.44 -3.46 36.76
CA VAL A 242 45.43 -2.48 37.20
C VAL A 242 45.72 -2.77 38.65
N LYS A 243 46.96 -3.16 38.93
CA LYS A 243 47.50 -3.30 40.29
C LYS A 243 47.42 -1.96 40.99
N GLU A 244 46.73 -1.97 42.13
CA GLU A 244 46.73 -0.92 43.12
C GLU A 244 48.09 -0.90 43.83
N THR A 245 48.90 0.12 43.55
CA THR A 245 50.07 0.47 44.35
C THR A 245 49.72 1.66 45.25
N VAL A 246 49.44 1.34 46.50
CA VAL A 246 49.39 2.26 47.64
C VAL A 246 50.82 2.65 48.05
N ALA A 247 51.05 3.94 48.31
CA ALA A 247 51.81 4.53 49.44
C ALA A 247 52.03 6.05 49.22
N PRO A 248 52.42 6.85 50.24
CA PRO A 248 51.59 7.27 51.38
C PRO A 248 51.54 8.81 51.52
N ALA A 249 50.78 9.26 52.52
CA ALA A 249 50.59 10.65 52.93
C ALA A 249 51.89 11.43 53.22
N ALA A 250 51.83 12.75 52.99
CA ALA A 250 52.70 13.74 53.62
C ALA A 250 51.91 15.02 53.89
N ASP A 251 52.05 15.51 55.13
CA ASP A 251 51.53 16.74 55.73
C ASP A 251 51.83 18.01 54.92
N HIS A 252 50.89 18.97 54.93
CA HIS A 252 51.02 20.28 55.58
C HIS A 252 49.72 21.09 55.50
#